data_AF-A0A1L9RDA3-F1
#
_entry.id   AF-A0A1L9RDA3-F1
#
_cell.length_a   1.000
_cell.length_b   1.000
_cell.length_c   1.000
_cell.angle_alpha   90.00
_cell.angle_beta   90.00
_cell.angle_gamma   90.00
#
_symmetry.space_group_name_H-M   'P 1'
#
loop_
_entity.id
_entity.type
_entity.pdbx_description
1 polymer ?
#
loop_
_entity_poly.entity_id
_entity_poly.type
_entity_poly.pdbx_seq_one_letter_code
_entity_poly.pdbx_strand_id
1 'polypeptide(L)'
;MYSVTCPTLSTARSSLSRYMSSHAPGYILQGALWSYRILKPVKGDDTHISNVYKAEVVLHENAPKASHAPQAPKWALIKAASPSDATTIQNMDRECQTYRLPGVVSAECFRKLYDVIDDSTIALEWLDTTLAEVKYQPNRCTYSLIKTVLKAALTSCVVLEGHQCVNTDYKPANILLSGIYTGHVTAKVGDLGLVVPVGNLFNAQPYAMRAPEVFLGQACTEPSQVWAVAAMLLCWIKPDVLGVWDCPHYLVNEAWCMAKIKRLFPEWNIPTPDTVEGHCLKAAVDLQAILPFYEETQKVEIVQQLRTLLHFMLVVDPDKRPSASSVLASREFQAFEELVGV
;
A
#
# COMPACT_ATOMS: atom_id res chain seq x y z
N MET A 1 34.40 -11.82 46.15
CA MET A 1 33.51 -12.75 45.41
C MET A 1 32.17 -12.06 45.25
N TYR A 2 31.94 -11.39 44.12
CA TYR A 2 30.64 -10.83 43.79
C TYR A 2 30.03 -11.69 42.69
N SER A 3 28.91 -12.34 43.03
CA SER A 3 28.14 -13.22 42.15
C SER A 3 27.37 -12.35 41.16
N VAL A 4 27.66 -12.51 39.88
CA VAL A 4 26.90 -11.93 38.77
C VAL A 4 25.76 -12.91 38.47
N THR A 5 24.54 -12.54 38.85
CA THR A 5 23.33 -13.27 38.47
C THR A 5 22.99 -12.96 37.02
N CYS A 6 23.17 -13.96 36.16
CA CYS A 6 22.77 -13.95 34.76
C CYS A 6 21.23 -14.02 34.66
N PRO A 7 20.54 -13.15 33.89
CA PRO A 7 19.12 -13.31 33.65
C PRO A 7 18.87 -14.59 32.84
N THR A 8 17.97 -15.42 33.35
CA THR A 8 17.66 -16.76 32.87
C THR A 8 17.13 -16.78 31.44
N LEU A 9 17.81 -17.50 30.54
CA LEU A 9 17.37 -17.85 29.17
C LEU A 9 15.97 -18.52 29.08
N SER A 10 15.40 -18.93 30.22
CA SER A 10 14.14 -19.67 30.31
C SER A 10 12.90 -18.78 30.09
N THR A 11 12.92 -17.52 30.55
CA THR A 11 11.77 -16.61 30.42
C THR A 11 11.55 -16.18 28.97
N ALA A 12 12.62 -15.89 28.22
CA ALA A 12 12.55 -15.53 26.80
C ALA A 12 12.03 -16.68 25.91
N ARG A 13 12.41 -17.93 26.20
CA ARG A 13 11.85 -19.11 25.51
C ARG A 13 10.37 -19.33 25.84
N SER A 14 9.95 -19.05 27.07
CA SER A 14 8.56 -19.22 27.50
C SER A 14 7.62 -18.17 26.90
N SER A 15 8.08 -16.94 26.65
CA SER A 15 7.29 -15.88 26.00
C SER A 15 7.16 -16.12 24.49
N LEU A 16 8.25 -16.53 23.82
CA LEU A 16 8.22 -16.95 22.41
C LEU A 16 7.31 -18.17 22.19
N SER A 17 7.39 -19.18 23.07
CA SER A 17 6.53 -20.37 23.01
C SER A 17 5.03 -20.02 23.18
N ARG A 18 4.71 -19.09 24.09
CA ARG A 18 3.32 -18.66 24.33
C ARG A 18 2.79 -17.82 23.17
N TYR A 19 3.62 -16.93 22.62
CA TYR A 19 3.31 -16.09 21.45
C TYR A 19 3.12 -16.91 20.17
N MET A 20 3.85 -18.01 20.00
CA MET A 20 3.64 -18.95 18.89
C MET A 20 2.38 -19.81 19.07
N SER A 21 1.95 -20.07 20.30
CA SER A 21 0.72 -20.84 20.56
C SER A 21 -0.57 -20.04 20.37
N SER A 22 -0.55 -18.72 20.57
CA SER A 22 -1.75 -17.86 20.46
C SER A 22 -2.18 -17.54 19.03
N HIS A 23 -1.43 -18.01 18.03
CA HIS A 23 -1.71 -17.77 16.62
C HIS A 23 -1.77 -19.07 15.79
N ALA A 24 -1.86 -20.23 16.45
CA ALA A 24 -2.06 -21.52 15.79
C ALA A 24 -3.50 -21.64 15.25
N PRO A 25 -3.71 -22.35 14.12
CA PRO A 25 -5.05 -22.70 13.66
C PRO A 25 -5.93 -23.30 14.77
N GLY A 26 -7.15 -22.78 14.90
CA GLY A 26 -8.11 -23.17 15.94
C GLY A 26 -8.04 -22.32 17.22
N TYR A 27 -6.96 -21.57 17.44
CA TYR A 27 -6.88 -20.66 18.59
C TYR A 27 -7.90 -19.52 18.49
N ILE A 28 -8.46 -19.09 19.62
CA ILE A 28 -9.45 -18.02 19.68
C ILE A 28 -8.85 -16.82 20.41
N LEU A 29 -8.73 -15.71 19.69
CA LEU A 29 -8.38 -14.41 20.26
C LEU A 29 -9.65 -13.71 20.76
N GLN A 30 -9.58 -13.11 21.94
CA GLN A 30 -10.69 -12.37 22.54
C GLN A 30 -10.50 -10.88 22.25
N GLY A 31 -11.36 -10.31 21.39
CA GLY A 31 -11.42 -8.86 21.16
C GLY A 31 -12.47 -8.19 22.04
N ALA A 32 -12.54 -6.87 21.95
CA ALA A 32 -13.56 -6.07 22.62
C ALA A 32 -14.95 -6.25 21.99
N LEU A 33 -15.02 -6.38 20.66
CA LEU A 33 -16.29 -6.53 19.93
C LEU A 33 -16.65 -7.99 19.67
N TRP A 34 -15.67 -8.78 19.23
CA TRP A 34 -15.87 -10.17 18.82
C TRP A 34 -14.69 -11.05 19.24
N SER A 35 -14.93 -12.36 19.23
CA SER A 35 -13.88 -13.36 19.31
C SER A 35 -13.42 -13.76 17.90
N TYR A 36 -12.16 -14.12 17.73
CA TYR A 36 -11.58 -14.44 16.43
C TYR A 36 -10.89 -15.79 16.45
N ARG A 37 -11.46 -16.78 15.75
CA ARG A 37 -10.88 -18.10 15.61
C ARG A 37 -9.91 -18.11 14.43
N ILE A 38 -8.62 -18.26 14.69
CA ILE A 38 -7.58 -18.34 13.67
C ILE A 38 -7.80 -19.57 12.78
N LEU A 39 -7.80 -19.38 11.47
CA LEU A 39 -7.97 -20.47 10.50
C LEU A 39 -6.64 -20.86 9.86
N LYS A 40 -5.96 -19.89 9.25
CA LYS A 40 -4.71 -20.13 8.53
C LYS A 40 -3.90 -18.84 8.38
N PRO A 41 -2.56 -18.94 8.25
CA PRO A 41 -1.76 -17.81 7.83
C PRO A 41 -2.16 -17.37 6.42
N VAL A 42 -2.08 -16.06 6.18
CA VAL A 42 -2.20 -15.45 4.85
C VAL A 42 -0.78 -15.26 4.33
N LYS A 43 -0.50 -15.72 3.12
CA LYS A 43 0.79 -15.49 2.49
C LYS A 43 0.78 -14.05 1.95
N GLY A 44 1.74 -13.24 2.39
CA GLY A 44 1.96 -11.89 1.85
C GLY A 44 2.86 -11.89 0.62
N ASP A 45 3.30 -10.71 0.20
CA ASP A 45 4.27 -10.49 -0.88
C ASP A 45 5.75 -10.67 -0.42
N ASP A 46 5.96 -11.34 0.72
CA ASP A 46 7.24 -11.52 1.42
C ASP A 46 7.92 -10.19 1.86
N THR A 47 7.26 -9.04 1.71
CA THR A 47 7.75 -7.73 2.20
C THR A 47 7.13 -7.32 3.54
N HIS A 48 6.06 -8.00 3.96
CA HIS A 48 5.41 -7.71 5.24
C HIS A 48 6.23 -8.24 6.42
N ILE A 49 6.50 -7.37 7.39
CA ILE A 49 7.19 -7.69 8.65
C ILE A 49 6.26 -8.24 9.74
N SER A 50 4.93 -8.13 9.54
CA SER A 50 3.92 -8.62 10.48
C SER A 50 3.36 -9.97 10.04
N ASN A 51 2.97 -10.80 11.01
CA ASN A 51 2.25 -12.03 10.73
C ASN A 51 0.78 -11.72 10.47
N VAL A 52 0.21 -12.31 9.42
CA VAL A 52 -1.20 -12.11 9.05
C VAL A 52 -1.93 -13.44 8.94
N TYR A 53 -3.17 -13.46 9.44
CA TYR A 53 -4.00 -14.66 9.50
C TYR A 53 -5.42 -14.36 9.07
N LYS A 54 -6.05 -15.34 8.40
CA LYS A 54 -7.50 -15.34 8.23
C LYS A 54 -8.13 -15.90 9.50
N ALA A 55 -9.16 -15.23 10.00
CA ALA A 55 -9.94 -15.67 11.14
C ALA A 55 -11.45 -15.69 10.84
N GLU A 56 -12.15 -16.63 11.48
CA GLU A 56 -13.60 -16.62 11.63
C GLU A 56 -13.98 -15.74 12.82
N VAL A 57 -14.98 -14.89 12.62
CA VAL A 57 -15.52 -14.04 13.69
C VAL A 57 -16.59 -14.84 14.44
N VAL A 58 -16.41 -14.95 15.75
CA VAL A 58 -17.25 -15.71 16.66
C VAL A 58 -17.96 -14.74 17.60
N LEU A 59 -19.29 -14.79 17.61
CA LEU A 59 -20.11 -14.00 18.52
C LEU A 59 -19.91 -14.46 19.96
N HIS A 60 -19.84 -13.52 20.90
CA HIS A 60 -19.81 -13.85 22.32
C HIS A 60 -21.16 -14.44 22.71
N GLU A 61 -21.17 -15.55 23.46
CA GLU A 61 -22.40 -16.22 23.92
C GLU A 61 -23.30 -15.28 24.75
N ASN A 62 -22.71 -14.24 25.37
CA ASN A 62 -23.39 -13.24 26.19
C ASN A 62 -23.53 -11.86 25.51
N ALA A 63 -23.28 -11.73 24.21
CA ALA A 63 -23.47 -10.45 23.52
C ALA A 63 -24.96 -10.07 23.59
N PRO A 64 -25.31 -8.86 24.09
CA PRO A 64 -26.70 -8.45 24.13
C PRO A 64 -27.26 -8.50 22.71
N LYS A 65 -28.37 -9.24 22.53
CA LYS A 65 -29.17 -9.24 21.29
C LYS A 65 -29.85 -7.88 21.13
N ALA A 66 -29.06 -6.82 20.99
CA ALA A 66 -29.57 -5.52 20.65
C ALA A 66 -30.06 -5.62 19.21
N SER A 67 -31.34 -5.35 18.99
CA SER A 67 -32.01 -5.28 17.69
C SER A 67 -31.41 -4.26 16.70
N HIS A 68 -30.35 -3.55 17.12
CA HIS A 68 -29.62 -2.53 16.37
C HIS A 68 -28.10 -2.75 16.37
N ALA A 69 -27.58 -3.88 16.86
CA ALA A 69 -26.15 -4.18 16.76
C ALA A 69 -25.78 -4.46 15.29
N PRO A 70 -24.63 -3.98 14.79
CA PRO A 70 -24.15 -4.32 13.47
C PRO A 70 -24.09 -5.85 13.31
N GLN A 71 -24.57 -6.36 12.18
CA GLN A 71 -24.42 -7.78 11.88
C GLN A 71 -22.92 -8.11 11.89
N ALA A 72 -22.52 -9.08 12.72
CA ALA A 72 -21.13 -9.46 12.83
C ALA A 72 -20.60 -9.90 11.46
N PRO A 73 -19.43 -9.40 11.03
CA PRO A 73 -18.80 -9.85 9.80
C PRO A 73 -18.48 -11.33 9.94
N LYS A 74 -18.47 -12.08 8.82
CA LYS A 74 -18.13 -13.51 8.85
C LYS A 74 -16.63 -13.76 9.06
N TRP A 75 -15.81 -12.90 8.47
CA TRP A 75 -14.36 -13.06 8.38
C TRP A 75 -13.64 -11.81 8.86
N ALA A 76 -12.47 -12.02 9.45
CA ALA A 76 -11.51 -10.97 9.78
C ALA A 76 -10.11 -11.35 9.31
N LEU A 77 -9.28 -10.35 9.07
CA LEU A 77 -7.83 -10.48 9.00
C LEU A 77 -7.24 -10.14 10.36
N ILE A 78 -6.46 -11.04 10.94
CA ILE A 78 -5.69 -10.76 12.16
C ILE A 78 -4.28 -10.39 11.74
N LYS A 79 -3.81 -9.21 12.14
CA LYS A 79 -2.43 -8.75 11.93
C LYS A 79 -1.75 -8.68 13.30
N ALA A 80 -0.63 -9.38 13.45
CA ALA A 80 0.16 -9.44 14.67
C ALA A 80 1.59 -8.97 14.40
N ALA A 81 2.02 -7.93 15.11
CA ALA A 81 3.38 -7.41 15.10
C ALA A 81 4.29 -8.27 15.98
N SER A 82 5.57 -8.44 15.62
CA SER A 82 6.48 -9.21 16.46
C SER A 82 6.86 -8.41 17.70
N PRO A 83 6.59 -8.88 18.94
CA PRO A 83 6.91 -8.13 20.16
C PRO A 83 8.40 -7.86 20.33
N SER A 84 9.26 -8.65 19.66
CA SER A 84 10.71 -8.47 19.69
C SER A 84 11.24 -7.48 18.64
N ASP A 85 10.37 -6.97 17.75
CA ASP A 85 10.75 -6.02 16.71
C ASP A 85 10.05 -4.67 16.95
N ALA A 86 10.81 -3.72 17.50
CA ALA A 86 10.34 -2.38 17.82
C ALA A 86 9.78 -1.63 16.60
N THR A 87 10.30 -1.90 15.40
CA THR A 87 9.81 -1.29 14.15
C THR A 87 8.41 -1.78 13.82
N THR A 88 8.17 -3.09 13.98
CA THR A 88 6.83 -3.66 13.74
C THR A 88 5.80 -3.14 14.72
N ILE A 89 6.18 -2.94 15.98
CA ILE A 89 5.30 -2.39 17.02
C ILE A 89 5.01 -0.91 16.75
N GLN A 90 6.03 -0.11 16.40
CA GLN A 90 5.82 1.30 16.06
C GLN A 90 4.92 1.47 14.82
N ASN A 91 5.10 0.64 13.80
CA ASN A 91 4.25 0.66 12.62
C ASN A 91 2.82 0.19 12.94
N MET A 92 2.64 -0.76 13.87
CA MET A 92 1.33 -1.20 14.34
C MET A 92 0.59 -0.10 15.10
N ASP A 93 1.28 0.60 16.03
CA ASP A 93 0.70 1.74 16.76
C ASP A 93 0.28 2.85 15.78
N ARG A 94 1.14 3.18 14.82
CA ARG A 94 0.83 4.15 13.77
C ARG A 94 -0.36 3.72 12.91
N GLU A 95 -0.44 2.45 12.53
CA GLU A 95 -1.59 1.91 11.79
C GLU A 95 -2.89 2.04 12.60
N CYS A 96 -2.86 1.69 13.89
CA CYS A 96 -4.01 1.84 14.79
C CYS A 96 -4.47 3.29 14.91
N GLN A 97 -3.53 4.22 15.09
CA GLN A 97 -3.82 5.66 15.18
C GLN A 97 -4.41 6.18 13.87
N THR A 98 -3.87 5.74 12.73
CA THR A 98 -4.35 6.17 11.41
C THR A 98 -5.78 5.73 11.16
N TYR A 99 -6.14 4.47 11.47
CA TYR A 99 -7.54 4.01 11.34
C TYR A 99 -8.52 4.75 12.25
N ARG A 100 -8.04 5.39 13.32
CA ARG A 100 -8.87 6.19 14.25
C ARG A 100 -9.03 7.64 13.79
N LEU A 101 -8.30 8.09 12.77
CA LEU A 101 -8.46 9.46 12.25
C LEU A 101 -9.90 9.68 11.75
N PRO A 102 -10.50 10.85 12.04
CA PRO A 102 -11.77 11.24 11.42
C PRO A 102 -11.69 11.14 9.90
N GLY A 103 -12.74 10.74 9.20
CA GLY A 103 -12.66 10.55 7.74
C GLY A 103 -12.04 9.21 7.33
N VAL A 104 -10.91 8.78 7.91
CA VAL A 104 -10.35 7.43 7.63
C VAL A 104 -11.31 6.35 8.13
N VAL A 105 -11.80 6.46 9.37
CA VAL A 105 -12.75 5.50 9.97
C VAL A 105 -14.07 5.38 9.20
N SER A 106 -14.51 6.46 8.55
CA SER A 106 -15.81 6.54 7.87
C SER A 106 -15.73 6.32 6.36
N ALA A 107 -14.56 6.51 5.74
CA ALA A 107 -14.43 6.44 4.29
C ALA A 107 -14.37 4.99 3.80
N GLU A 108 -15.14 4.70 2.75
CA GLU A 108 -15.20 3.36 2.16
C GLU A 108 -13.90 2.96 1.45
N CYS A 109 -13.04 3.92 1.12
CA CYS A 109 -11.76 3.67 0.45
C CYS A 109 -10.70 3.03 1.36
N PHE A 110 -10.90 2.98 2.68
CA PHE A 110 -9.99 2.30 3.61
C PHE A 110 -10.57 0.98 4.10
N ARG A 111 -9.69 0.00 4.31
CA ARG A 111 -10.02 -1.21 5.07
C ARG A 111 -10.48 -0.81 6.48
N LYS A 112 -11.52 -1.45 7.00
CA LYS A 112 -11.99 -1.16 8.36
C LYS A 112 -11.12 -1.83 9.42
N LEU A 113 -10.85 -1.11 10.50
CA LEU A 113 -10.39 -1.68 11.77
C LEU A 113 -11.60 -2.20 12.54
N TYR A 114 -11.64 -3.51 12.78
CA TYR A 114 -12.69 -4.13 13.59
C TYR A 114 -12.35 -4.03 15.07
N ASP A 115 -11.11 -4.32 15.45
CA ASP A 115 -10.73 -4.39 16.86
C ASP A 115 -9.24 -4.18 17.08
N VAL A 116 -8.90 -3.72 18.28
CA VAL A 116 -7.53 -3.74 18.80
C VAL A 116 -7.53 -4.74 19.94
N ILE A 117 -7.02 -5.94 19.66
CA ILE A 117 -7.07 -7.08 20.58
C ILE A 117 -6.08 -6.87 21.72
N ASP A 118 -4.86 -6.44 21.39
CA ASP A 118 -3.81 -6.04 22.32
C ASP A 118 -2.83 -5.08 21.64
N ASP A 119 -1.77 -4.67 22.36
CA ASP A 119 -0.75 -3.71 21.87
C ASP A 119 0.00 -4.17 20.62
N SER A 120 -0.07 -5.45 20.28
CA SER A 120 0.64 -6.06 19.13
C SER A 120 -0.30 -6.70 18.11
N THR A 121 -1.60 -6.74 18.36
CA THR A 121 -2.55 -7.53 17.56
C THR A 121 -3.83 -6.75 17.26
N ILE A 122 -4.17 -6.66 15.98
CA ILE A 122 -5.40 -6.02 15.51
C ILE A 122 -6.24 -6.94 14.64
N ALA A 123 -7.56 -6.75 14.68
CA ALA A 123 -8.51 -7.38 13.79
C ALA A 123 -9.01 -6.36 12.75
N LEU A 124 -8.94 -6.74 11.49
CA LEU A 124 -9.25 -5.90 10.34
C LEU A 124 -10.29 -6.57 9.45
N GLU A 125 -10.96 -5.76 8.64
CA GLU A 125 -11.88 -6.24 7.60
C GLU A 125 -11.18 -7.19 6.63
N TRP A 126 -11.84 -8.32 6.38
CA TRP A 126 -11.39 -9.30 5.39
C TRP A 126 -11.81 -8.86 3.99
N LEU A 127 -10.87 -8.88 3.05
CA LEU A 127 -11.10 -8.80 1.62
C LEU A 127 -10.53 -10.04 0.92
N ASP A 128 -11.14 -10.45 -0.19
CA ASP A 128 -10.89 -11.73 -0.84
C ASP A 128 -9.49 -11.89 -1.44
N THR A 129 -8.90 -10.81 -1.97
CA THR A 129 -7.62 -10.82 -2.69
C THR A 129 -6.98 -9.43 -2.70
N THR A 130 -5.79 -9.29 -3.29
CA THR A 130 -5.13 -7.99 -3.52
C THR A 130 -4.95 -7.72 -5.01
N LEU A 131 -4.67 -6.47 -5.39
CA LEU A 131 -4.36 -6.15 -6.79
C LEU A 131 -3.11 -6.91 -7.28
N ALA A 132 -2.13 -7.18 -6.41
CA ALA A 132 -0.94 -7.95 -6.74
C ALA A 132 -1.24 -9.38 -7.22
N GLU A 133 -2.33 -9.98 -6.74
CA GLU A 133 -2.74 -11.34 -7.09
C GLU A 133 -3.59 -11.41 -8.36
N VAL A 134 -4.09 -10.25 -8.85
CA VAL A 134 -4.90 -10.17 -10.06
C VAL A 134 -3.99 -9.95 -11.27
N LYS A 135 -4.16 -10.75 -12.32
CA LYS A 135 -3.44 -10.55 -13.58
C LYS A 135 -4.13 -9.48 -14.44
N TYR A 136 -3.36 -8.51 -14.93
CA TYR A 136 -3.85 -7.56 -15.92
C TYR A 136 -4.27 -8.26 -17.22
N GLN A 137 -5.41 -7.83 -17.75
CA GLN A 137 -5.90 -8.20 -19.08
C GLN A 137 -6.57 -6.96 -19.70
N PRO A 138 -6.30 -6.59 -20.97
CA PRO A 138 -6.85 -5.39 -21.60
C PRO A 138 -8.32 -5.57 -22.00
N ASN A 139 -9.20 -5.75 -21.01
CA ASN A 139 -10.63 -5.98 -21.21
C ASN A 139 -11.48 -5.10 -20.28
N ARG A 140 -12.79 -5.06 -20.54
CA ARG A 140 -13.74 -4.20 -19.83
C ARG A 140 -13.79 -4.49 -18.32
N CYS A 141 -13.74 -5.75 -17.90
CA CYS A 141 -13.77 -6.11 -16.48
C CYS A 141 -12.55 -5.54 -15.75
N THR A 142 -11.36 -5.66 -16.35
CA THR A 142 -10.13 -5.07 -15.82
C THR A 142 -10.20 -3.55 -15.77
N TYR A 143 -10.73 -2.88 -16.80
CA TYR A 143 -10.87 -1.42 -16.76
C TYR A 143 -11.87 -0.96 -15.69
N SER A 144 -12.94 -1.73 -15.44
CA SER A 144 -13.82 -1.48 -14.30
C SER A 144 -13.11 -1.65 -12.96
N LEU A 145 -12.28 -2.69 -12.80
CA LEU A 145 -11.43 -2.86 -11.63
C LEU A 145 -10.48 -1.66 -11.45
N ILE A 146 -9.78 -1.25 -12.51
CA ILE A 146 -8.86 -0.12 -12.49
C ILE A 146 -9.57 1.17 -12.04
N LYS A 147 -10.77 1.42 -12.56
CA LYS A 147 -11.59 2.57 -12.15
C LYS A 147 -11.86 2.53 -10.64
N THR A 148 -12.31 1.40 -10.11
CA THR A 148 -12.57 1.24 -8.66
C THR A 148 -11.31 1.41 -7.83
N VAL A 149 -10.18 0.86 -8.27
CA VAL A 149 -8.87 1.00 -7.62
C VAL A 149 -8.42 2.46 -7.59
N LEU A 150 -8.47 3.17 -8.72
CA LEU A 150 -8.08 4.58 -8.79
C LEU A 150 -8.99 5.44 -7.92
N LYS A 151 -10.31 5.21 -7.93
CA LYS A 151 -11.24 5.91 -7.03
C LYS A 151 -10.86 5.71 -5.57
N ALA A 152 -10.64 4.47 -5.13
CA ALA A 152 -10.26 4.18 -3.76
C ALA A 152 -8.93 4.85 -3.38
N ALA A 153 -7.89 4.65 -4.18
CA ALA A 153 -6.54 5.16 -3.90
C ALA A 153 -6.44 6.69 -3.95
N LEU A 154 -7.15 7.35 -4.88
CA LEU A 154 -7.16 8.82 -4.94
C LEU A 154 -8.02 9.42 -3.84
N THR A 155 -9.15 8.79 -3.51
CA THR A 155 -9.99 9.24 -2.38
C THR A 155 -9.24 9.09 -1.06
N SER A 156 -8.45 8.03 -0.87
CA SER A 156 -7.60 7.92 0.32
C SER A 156 -6.54 9.01 0.38
N CYS A 157 -5.92 9.39 -0.74
CA CYS A 157 -5.01 10.54 -0.78
C CYS A 157 -5.71 11.83 -0.30
N VAL A 158 -6.91 12.11 -0.80
CA VAL A 158 -7.70 13.30 -0.40
C VAL A 158 -8.03 13.30 1.09
N VAL A 159 -8.42 12.13 1.64
CA VAL A 159 -8.72 12.02 3.08
C VAL A 159 -7.45 12.26 3.92
N LEU A 160 -6.31 11.68 3.55
CA LEU A 160 -5.06 11.83 4.29
C LEU A 160 -4.49 13.24 4.20
N GLU A 161 -4.61 13.90 3.05
CA GLU A 161 -4.25 15.31 2.86
C GLU A 161 -5.02 16.21 3.84
N GLY A 162 -6.31 15.94 4.07
CA GLY A 162 -7.11 16.64 5.09
C GLY A 162 -6.58 16.51 6.53
N HIS A 163 -5.68 15.55 6.79
CA HIS A 163 -4.98 15.36 8.07
C HIS A 163 -3.50 15.70 8.01
N GLN A 164 -3.03 16.33 6.93
CA GLN A 164 -1.60 16.60 6.69
C GLN A 164 -0.74 15.33 6.76
N CYS A 165 -1.28 14.22 6.27
CA CYS A 165 -0.64 12.91 6.23
C CYS A 165 -0.47 12.42 4.80
N VAL A 166 0.53 11.57 4.60
CA VAL A 166 0.80 10.88 3.34
C VAL A 166 0.97 9.39 3.58
N ASN A 167 0.40 8.55 2.72
CA ASN A 167 0.72 7.14 2.65
C ASN A 167 1.94 6.95 1.75
N THR A 168 3.03 6.43 2.31
CA THR A 168 4.26 6.18 1.56
C THR A 168 4.37 4.74 1.05
N ASP A 169 3.32 3.93 1.09
CA ASP A 169 3.37 2.52 0.71
C ASP A 169 2.21 2.10 -0.22
N TYR A 170 1.87 2.95 -1.20
CA TYR A 170 1.03 2.52 -2.30
C TYR A 170 1.76 1.48 -3.15
N LYS A 171 1.24 0.25 -3.13
CA LYS A 171 1.69 -0.88 -3.95
C LYS A 171 0.53 -1.85 -4.18
N PRO A 172 0.59 -2.73 -5.20
CA PRO A 172 -0.53 -3.62 -5.53
C PRO A 172 -0.94 -4.55 -4.37
N ALA A 173 -0.01 -4.94 -3.51
CA ALA A 173 -0.31 -5.78 -2.34
C ALA A 173 -1.13 -5.05 -1.26
N ASN A 174 -1.09 -3.72 -1.23
CA ASN A 174 -1.84 -2.90 -0.27
C ASN A 174 -3.19 -2.40 -0.82
N ILE A 175 -3.52 -2.77 -2.07
CA ILE A 175 -4.85 -2.54 -2.65
C ILE A 175 -5.65 -3.82 -2.52
N LEU A 176 -6.63 -3.81 -1.63
CA LEU A 176 -7.44 -4.96 -1.25
C LEU A 176 -8.73 -4.98 -2.07
N LEU A 177 -9.12 -6.17 -2.52
CA LEU A 177 -10.21 -6.36 -3.46
C LEU A 177 -11.22 -7.41 -2.98
N SER A 178 -12.48 -7.21 -3.29
CA SER A 178 -13.55 -8.22 -3.10
C SER A 178 -14.58 -8.13 -4.21
N GLY A 179 -15.30 -9.23 -4.45
CA GLY A 179 -16.34 -9.26 -5.49
C GLY A 179 -15.82 -9.15 -6.93
N ILE A 180 -14.53 -9.45 -7.19
CA ILE A 180 -13.93 -9.35 -8.53
C ILE A 180 -14.60 -10.27 -9.57
N TYR A 181 -15.18 -11.38 -9.12
CA TYR A 181 -15.90 -12.35 -9.98
C TYR A 181 -17.41 -12.14 -9.99
N THR A 182 -17.95 -11.26 -9.14
CA THR A 182 -19.40 -11.02 -9.01
C THR A 182 -19.85 -9.76 -9.74
N GLY A 183 -18.93 -9.01 -10.37
CA GLY A 183 -19.21 -7.74 -11.04
C GLY A 183 -19.37 -6.55 -10.09
N HIS A 184 -19.43 -6.78 -8.77
CA HIS A 184 -19.53 -5.75 -7.74
C HIS A 184 -18.18 -5.59 -7.03
N VAL A 185 -17.21 -5.05 -7.77
CA VAL A 185 -15.85 -4.87 -7.26
C VAL A 185 -15.82 -3.84 -6.15
N THR A 186 -15.31 -4.24 -4.99
CA THR A 186 -14.89 -3.33 -3.92
C THR A 186 -13.37 -3.23 -3.95
N ALA A 187 -12.82 -2.02 -3.90
CA ALA A 187 -11.39 -1.78 -3.73
C ALA A 187 -11.16 -0.89 -2.51
N LYS A 188 -10.15 -1.23 -1.71
CA LYS A 188 -9.79 -0.49 -0.50
C LYS A 188 -8.29 -0.43 -0.32
N VAL A 189 -7.80 0.66 0.26
CA VAL A 189 -6.42 0.80 0.71
C VAL A 189 -6.28 0.15 2.08
N GLY A 190 -5.33 -0.75 2.19
CA GLY A 190 -4.91 -1.38 3.44
C GLY A 190 -3.51 -0.96 3.85
N ASP A 191 -3.04 -1.56 4.95
CA ASP A 191 -1.71 -1.39 5.53
C ASP A 191 -1.31 0.08 5.75
N LEU A 192 -1.86 0.69 6.81
CA LEU A 192 -1.64 2.11 7.10
C LEU A 192 -0.46 2.37 8.05
N GLY A 193 0.40 1.38 8.29
CA GLY A 193 1.54 1.51 9.20
C GLY A 193 2.62 2.49 8.71
N LEU A 194 2.61 2.83 7.42
CA LEU A 194 3.50 3.80 6.78
C LEU A 194 2.77 5.08 6.34
N VAL A 195 1.63 5.38 6.96
CA VAL A 195 1.02 6.72 6.89
C VAL A 195 1.71 7.62 7.90
N VAL A 196 2.29 8.72 7.44
CA VAL A 196 3.10 9.63 8.25
C VAL A 196 2.71 11.08 7.97
N PRO A 197 3.03 12.04 8.87
CA PRO A 197 2.86 13.45 8.55
C PRO A 197 3.67 13.85 7.31
N VAL A 198 3.14 14.79 6.53
CA VAL A 198 3.79 15.34 5.34
C VAL A 198 5.19 15.84 5.68
N GLY A 199 6.17 15.52 4.85
CA GLY A 199 7.54 16.00 5.02
C GLY A 199 8.41 15.19 5.98
N ASN A 200 7.85 14.19 6.69
CA ASN A 200 8.61 13.46 7.73
C ASN A 200 9.49 12.33 7.20
N LEU A 201 9.18 11.77 6.03
CA LEU A 201 9.86 10.56 5.55
C LEU A 201 10.53 10.81 4.20
N PHE A 202 11.83 10.52 4.16
CA PHE A 202 12.72 10.65 3.01
C PHE A 202 13.10 9.27 2.49
N ASN A 203 13.42 9.16 1.20
CA ASN A 203 13.77 7.88 0.55
C ASN A 203 12.75 6.76 0.83
N ALA A 204 11.50 7.15 1.04
CA ALA A 204 10.39 6.27 1.26
C ALA A 204 9.74 5.89 -0.08
N GLN A 205 8.63 5.17 -0.04
CA GLN A 205 8.00 4.55 -1.21
C GLN A 205 8.79 3.36 -1.77
N PRO A 206 8.10 2.26 -2.13
CA PRO A 206 8.71 1.20 -2.91
C PRO A 206 9.35 1.76 -4.17
N TYR A 207 10.51 1.24 -4.57
CA TYR A 207 11.29 1.78 -5.70
C TYR A 207 10.47 2.01 -6.98
N ALA A 208 9.55 1.11 -7.30
CA ALA A 208 8.71 1.21 -8.50
C ALA A 208 7.62 2.30 -8.41
N MET A 209 7.27 2.74 -7.20
CA MET A 209 6.24 3.75 -6.93
C MET A 209 6.83 5.05 -6.39
N ARG A 210 8.15 5.13 -6.23
CA ARG A 210 8.82 6.30 -5.69
C ARG A 210 8.79 7.45 -6.68
N ALA A 211 8.40 8.62 -6.18
CA ALA A 211 8.28 9.82 -7.00
C ALA A 211 9.67 10.41 -7.36
N PRO A 212 9.79 11.12 -8.51
CA PRO A 212 11.05 11.65 -8.99
C PRO A 212 11.72 12.58 -7.97
N GLU A 213 10.95 13.45 -7.33
CA GLU A 213 11.44 14.37 -6.29
C GLU A 213 11.97 13.64 -5.05
N VAL A 214 11.41 12.46 -4.72
CA VAL A 214 11.85 11.65 -3.58
C VAL A 214 13.19 10.99 -3.88
N PHE A 215 13.45 10.57 -5.13
CA PHE A 215 14.79 10.15 -5.56
C PHE A 215 15.82 11.28 -5.51
N LEU A 216 15.37 12.53 -5.60
CA LEU A 216 16.21 13.72 -5.49
C LEU A 216 16.36 14.20 -4.04
N GLY A 217 16.00 13.38 -3.05
CA GLY A 217 16.19 13.66 -1.64
C GLY A 217 15.11 14.53 -1.00
N GLN A 218 13.99 14.79 -1.70
CA GLN A 218 12.84 15.45 -1.08
C GLN A 218 12.02 14.45 -0.25
N ALA A 219 11.34 14.96 0.77
CA ALA A 219 10.43 14.16 1.57
C ALA A 219 9.14 13.82 0.79
N CYS A 220 8.43 12.78 1.22
CA CYS A 220 7.12 12.46 0.67
C CYS A 220 6.08 13.53 1.04
N THR A 221 5.38 14.00 0.02
CA THR A 221 4.30 15.00 0.06
C THR A 221 3.06 14.50 -0.69
N GLU A 222 1.99 15.29 -0.70
CA GLU A 222 0.74 14.98 -1.38
C GLU A 222 0.92 14.70 -2.89
N PRO A 223 1.67 15.52 -3.65
CA PRO A 223 2.02 15.18 -5.03
C PRO A 223 2.69 13.82 -5.16
N SER A 224 3.60 13.45 -4.24
CA SER A 224 4.30 12.16 -4.32
C SER A 224 3.36 10.96 -4.18
N GLN A 225 2.22 11.11 -3.50
CA GLN A 225 1.19 10.07 -3.43
C GLN A 225 0.48 9.88 -4.78
N VAL A 226 0.16 10.97 -5.49
CA VAL A 226 -0.48 10.91 -6.81
C VAL A 226 0.41 10.17 -7.81
N TRP A 227 1.72 10.45 -7.78
CA TRP A 227 2.70 9.68 -8.54
C TRP A 227 2.67 8.20 -8.16
N ALA A 228 2.76 7.89 -6.87
CA ALA A 228 2.81 6.51 -6.39
C ALA A 228 1.58 5.69 -6.81
N VAL A 229 0.38 6.29 -6.81
CA VAL A 229 -0.85 5.64 -7.28
C VAL A 229 -0.79 5.33 -8.78
N ALA A 230 -0.35 6.28 -9.61
CA ALA A 230 -0.24 6.04 -11.06
C ALA A 230 0.89 5.06 -11.40
N ALA A 231 2.04 5.17 -10.73
CA ALA A 231 3.17 4.28 -10.89
C ALA A 231 2.84 2.85 -10.44
N MET A 232 2.08 2.69 -9.35
CA MET A 232 1.53 1.42 -8.90
C MET A 232 0.70 0.75 -10.01
N LEU A 233 -0.23 1.50 -10.59
CA LEU A 233 -1.09 0.98 -11.64
C LEU A 233 -0.30 0.65 -12.91
N LEU A 234 0.62 1.52 -13.33
CA LEU A 234 1.47 1.30 -14.50
C LEU A 234 2.32 0.02 -14.32
N CYS A 235 2.94 -0.18 -13.16
CA CYS A 235 3.75 -1.37 -12.88
C CYS A 235 2.92 -2.64 -12.78
N TRP A 236 1.68 -2.55 -12.29
CA TRP A 236 0.77 -3.70 -12.29
C TRP A 236 0.35 -4.11 -13.71
N ILE A 237 0.09 -3.14 -14.59
CA ILE A 237 -0.23 -3.39 -16.00
C ILE A 237 0.98 -3.92 -16.76
N LYS A 238 2.14 -3.28 -16.53
CA LYS A 238 3.39 -3.57 -17.20
C LYS A 238 4.51 -3.72 -16.17
N PRO A 239 4.73 -4.94 -15.66
CA PRO A 239 5.83 -5.21 -14.76
C PRO A 239 7.17 -4.72 -15.33
N ASP A 240 8.07 -4.37 -14.42
CA ASP A 240 9.47 -4.01 -14.69
C ASP A 240 9.69 -2.68 -15.43
N VAL A 241 8.62 -1.97 -15.80
CA VAL A 241 8.73 -0.64 -16.44
C VAL A 241 9.32 0.43 -15.51
N LEU A 242 9.12 0.29 -14.20
CA LEU A 242 9.74 1.08 -13.14
C LEU A 242 10.31 0.15 -12.07
N GLY A 243 11.12 0.69 -11.16
CA GLY A 243 11.71 -0.07 -10.07
C GLY A 243 12.92 -0.91 -10.49
N VAL A 244 13.28 -1.86 -9.62
CA VAL A 244 14.61 -2.49 -9.58
C VAL A 244 14.63 -3.96 -10.01
N TRP A 245 13.52 -4.50 -10.51
CA TRP A 245 13.39 -5.94 -10.74
C TRP A 245 14.47 -6.53 -11.67
N ASP A 246 14.76 -5.82 -12.75
CA ASP A 246 15.80 -6.13 -13.75
C ASP A 246 17.12 -5.39 -13.47
N CYS A 247 17.29 -4.82 -12.28
CA CYS A 247 18.50 -4.12 -11.91
C CYS A 247 19.66 -5.12 -11.78
N PRO A 248 20.82 -4.87 -12.44
CA PRO A 248 21.94 -5.81 -12.41
C PRO A 248 22.62 -5.88 -11.03
N HIS A 249 22.46 -4.84 -10.19
CA HIS A 249 23.13 -4.79 -8.89
C HIS A 249 22.45 -3.83 -7.91
N TYR A 250 22.25 -4.24 -6.66
CA TYR A 250 21.50 -3.45 -5.65
C TYR A 250 22.10 -2.05 -5.38
N LEU A 251 23.43 -1.89 -5.49
CA LEU A 251 24.12 -0.61 -5.29
C LEU A 251 23.74 0.48 -6.30
N VAL A 252 23.14 0.12 -7.44
CA VAL A 252 22.68 1.08 -8.45
C VAL A 252 21.16 1.17 -8.54
N ASN A 253 20.43 0.61 -7.57
CA ASN A 253 18.96 0.59 -7.58
C ASN A 253 18.32 1.96 -7.80
N GLU A 254 18.81 3.00 -7.11
CA GLU A 254 18.27 4.35 -7.24
C GLU A 254 18.57 4.93 -8.62
N ALA A 255 19.83 4.90 -9.05
CA ALA A 255 20.24 5.38 -10.36
C ALA A 255 19.52 4.62 -11.49
N TRP A 256 19.29 3.32 -11.33
CA TRP A 256 18.52 2.48 -12.24
C TRP A 256 17.09 2.98 -12.35
N CYS A 257 16.40 3.18 -11.23
CA CYS A 257 15.03 3.71 -11.21
C CYS A 257 14.95 5.09 -11.85
N MET A 258 15.87 5.99 -11.51
CA MET A 258 15.91 7.34 -12.09
C MET A 258 16.15 7.29 -13.60
N ALA A 259 17.05 6.43 -14.08
CA ALA A 259 17.29 6.26 -15.50
C ALA A 259 16.03 5.75 -16.21
N LYS A 260 15.26 4.83 -15.63
CA LYS A 260 13.97 4.37 -16.18
C LYS A 260 12.96 5.51 -16.30
N ILE A 261 12.81 6.30 -15.24
CA ILE A 261 11.91 7.47 -15.23
C ILE A 261 12.35 8.46 -16.33
N LYS A 262 13.65 8.75 -16.44
CA LYS A 262 14.20 9.65 -17.48
C LYS A 262 13.96 9.13 -18.90
N ARG A 263 13.94 7.82 -19.11
CA ARG A 263 13.63 7.22 -20.41
C ARG A 263 12.14 7.35 -20.75
N LEU A 264 11.26 7.11 -19.78
CA LEU A 264 9.81 7.28 -19.93
C LEU A 264 9.42 8.75 -20.14
N PHE A 265 10.10 9.66 -19.44
CA PHE A 265 9.87 11.10 -19.41
C PHE A 265 11.18 11.86 -19.74
N PRO A 266 11.57 11.93 -21.03
CA PRO A 266 12.83 12.57 -21.45
C PRO A 266 12.98 14.04 -21.04
N GLU A 267 11.88 14.73 -20.77
CA GLU A 267 11.83 16.10 -20.28
C GLU A 267 12.22 16.25 -18.80
N TRP A 268 12.33 15.15 -18.04
CA TRP A 268 12.73 15.23 -16.63
C TRP A 268 14.18 15.69 -16.49
N ASN A 269 14.38 16.89 -15.97
CA ASN A 269 15.72 17.43 -15.73
C ASN A 269 16.27 16.87 -14.42
N ILE A 270 17.14 15.87 -14.52
CA ILE A 270 17.90 15.36 -13.38
C ILE A 270 19.02 16.37 -13.12
N PRO A 271 19.09 16.99 -11.92
CA PRO A 271 20.14 17.95 -11.62
C PRO A 271 21.53 17.27 -11.63
N THR A 272 22.58 18.04 -11.91
CA THR A 272 23.95 17.50 -11.88
C THR A 272 24.36 17.14 -10.44
N PRO A 273 25.29 16.18 -10.25
CA PRO A 273 25.72 15.76 -8.91
C PRO A 273 26.14 16.90 -7.97
N ASP A 274 26.59 18.03 -8.51
CA ASP A 274 27.03 19.21 -7.75
C ASP A 274 25.86 20.06 -7.22
N THR A 275 24.63 19.77 -7.64
CA THR A 275 23.42 20.55 -7.32
C THR A 275 22.45 19.83 -6.38
N VAL A 276 22.77 18.59 -5.96
CA VAL A 276 21.95 17.80 -5.03
C VAL A 276 22.85 17.13 -3.99
N GLU A 277 22.49 17.24 -2.72
CA GLU A 277 23.14 16.45 -1.67
C GLU A 277 22.70 14.98 -1.78
N GLY A 278 23.57 14.10 -2.31
CA GLY A 278 23.27 12.67 -2.38
C GLY A 278 24.26 11.83 -3.19
N HIS A 279 24.53 10.61 -2.75
CA HIS A 279 25.41 9.67 -3.47
C HIS A 279 24.76 9.04 -4.72
N CYS A 280 23.44 9.19 -4.87
CA CYS A 280 22.57 8.52 -5.84
C CYS A 280 22.93 8.86 -7.30
N LEU A 281 23.39 10.09 -7.55
CA LEU A 281 23.63 10.65 -8.89
C LEU A 281 24.98 10.24 -9.53
N LYS A 282 25.81 9.44 -8.84
CA LYS A 282 27.18 9.12 -9.30
C LYS A 282 27.27 7.89 -10.20
N ALA A 283 26.19 7.13 -10.39
CA ALA A 283 26.18 5.94 -11.22
C ALA A 283 25.55 6.23 -12.59
N ALA A 284 26.35 6.13 -13.66
CA ALA A 284 25.82 6.13 -15.02
C ALA A 284 25.26 4.74 -15.34
N VAL A 285 24.01 4.69 -15.81
CA VAL A 285 23.34 3.47 -16.24
C VAL A 285 22.93 3.64 -17.69
N ASP A 286 23.39 2.74 -18.57
CA ASP A 286 22.90 2.66 -19.94
C ASP A 286 21.65 1.77 -20.00
N LEU A 287 20.49 2.37 -20.30
CA LEU A 287 19.22 1.67 -20.47
C LEU A 287 18.78 1.76 -21.93
N GLN A 288 18.99 0.68 -22.67
CA GLN A 288 18.59 0.62 -24.08
C GLN A 288 17.13 0.13 -24.29
N ALA A 289 16.51 -0.49 -23.27
CA ALA A 289 15.28 -1.26 -23.46
C ALA A 289 13.95 -0.46 -23.27
N ILE A 290 13.95 0.60 -22.46
CA ILE A 290 12.74 1.36 -22.14
C ILE A 290 12.57 2.52 -23.12
N LEU A 291 11.37 2.63 -23.70
CA LEU A 291 10.97 3.70 -24.61
C LEU A 291 10.26 4.83 -23.84
N PRO A 292 10.02 5.99 -24.48
CA PRO A 292 9.17 7.02 -23.87
C PRO A 292 7.75 6.49 -23.58
N PHE A 293 7.05 7.18 -22.68
CA PHE A 293 5.83 6.68 -22.05
C PHE A 293 4.76 6.18 -23.03
N TYR A 294 4.52 6.90 -24.13
CA TYR A 294 3.48 6.52 -25.10
C TYR A 294 3.81 5.23 -25.84
N GLU A 295 5.04 5.08 -26.29
CA GLU A 295 5.55 3.89 -26.98
C GLU A 295 5.63 2.70 -26.01
N GLU A 296 6.03 2.93 -24.77
CA GLU A 296 6.15 1.87 -23.77
C GLU A 296 4.78 1.31 -23.36
N THR A 297 3.76 2.17 -23.25
CA THR A 297 2.37 1.77 -22.93
C THR A 297 1.61 1.19 -24.12
N GLN A 298 2.09 1.35 -25.36
CA GLN A 298 1.53 0.64 -26.53
C GLN A 298 1.82 -0.86 -26.47
N LYS A 299 2.93 -1.28 -25.83
CA LYS A 299 3.33 -2.69 -25.71
C LYS A 299 2.38 -3.56 -24.87
N VAL A 300 1.43 -2.95 -24.15
CA VAL A 300 0.50 -3.61 -23.21
C VAL A 300 -0.97 -3.28 -23.48
N GLU A 301 -1.27 -2.80 -24.69
CA GLU A 301 -2.64 -2.60 -25.19
C GLU A 301 -3.55 -1.77 -24.27
N ILE A 302 -2.98 -0.81 -23.54
CA ILE A 302 -3.75 0.11 -22.69
C ILE A 302 -4.63 0.99 -23.60
N VAL A 303 -5.91 1.11 -23.25
CA VAL A 303 -6.87 2.03 -23.91
C VAL A 303 -6.43 3.49 -23.77
N GLN A 304 -6.70 4.30 -24.79
CA GLN A 304 -6.20 5.67 -24.87
C GLN A 304 -6.59 6.53 -23.65
N GLN A 305 -7.81 6.39 -23.15
CA GLN A 305 -8.32 7.15 -22.01
C GLN A 305 -7.51 6.85 -20.74
N LEU A 306 -7.21 5.58 -20.47
CA LEU A 306 -6.38 5.19 -19.34
C LEU A 306 -4.93 5.66 -19.53
N ARG A 307 -4.39 5.58 -20.74
CA ARG A 307 -3.05 6.10 -21.06
C ARG A 307 -2.96 7.60 -20.78
N THR A 308 -3.94 8.36 -21.25
CA THR A 308 -4.02 9.81 -21.03
C THR A 308 -4.15 10.15 -19.55
N LEU A 309 -4.98 9.42 -18.80
CA LEU A 309 -5.11 9.60 -17.36
C LEU A 309 -3.81 9.31 -16.61
N LEU A 310 -3.12 8.20 -16.93
CA LEU A 310 -1.82 7.87 -16.35
C LEU A 310 -0.77 8.95 -16.65
N HIS A 311 -0.71 9.45 -17.89
CA HIS A 311 0.18 10.54 -18.26
C HIS A 311 -0.13 11.85 -17.51
N PHE A 312 -1.41 12.14 -17.26
CA PHE A 312 -1.84 13.31 -16.49
C PHE A 312 -1.39 13.25 -15.02
N MET A 313 -1.26 12.05 -14.45
CA MET A 313 -0.81 11.86 -13.07
C MET A 313 0.71 11.72 -12.93
N LEU A 314 1.38 11.09 -13.91
CA LEU A 314 2.83 10.84 -13.92
C LEU A 314 3.61 12.08 -14.40
N VAL A 315 3.37 13.22 -13.76
CA VAL A 315 4.10 14.46 -14.02
C VAL A 315 5.34 14.50 -13.14
N VAL A 316 6.52 14.62 -13.78
CA VAL A 316 7.82 14.53 -13.09
C VAL A 316 8.12 15.75 -12.22
N ASP A 317 7.54 16.90 -12.54
CA ASP A 317 7.61 18.12 -11.75
C ASP A 317 6.47 18.12 -10.71
N PRO A 318 6.75 18.02 -9.41
CA PRO A 318 5.71 17.93 -8.38
C PRO A 318 4.82 19.17 -8.32
N ASP A 319 5.31 20.36 -8.68
CA ASP A 319 4.54 21.60 -8.65
C ASP A 319 3.52 21.68 -9.80
N LYS A 320 3.76 20.91 -10.87
CA LYS A 320 2.83 20.79 -12.01
C LYS A 320 1.93 19.56 -11.89
N ARG A 321 2.19 18.67 -10.93
CA ARG A 321 1.42 17.44 -10.76
C ARG A 321 0.04 17.77 -10.18
N PRO A 322 -1.06 17.22 -10.74
CA PRO A 322 -2.38 17.49 -10.20
C PRO A 322 -2.52 16.91 -8.79
N SER A 323 -3.30 17.58 -7.94
CA SER A 323 -3.73 17.00 -6.66
C SER A 323 -4.64 15.79 -6.88
N ALA A 324 -4.78 14.91 -5.89
CA ALA A 324 -5.68 13.76 -5.99
C ALA A 324 -7.14 14.16 -6.24
N SER A 325 -7.60 15.24 -5.59
CA SER A 325 -8.94 15.79 -5.82
C SER A 325 -9.11 16.34 -7.24
N SER A 326 -8.08 17.00 -7.77
CA SER A 326 -8.06 17.50 -9.16
C SER A 326 -8.10 16.37 -10.17
N VAL A 327 -7.41 15.24 -9.91
CA VAL A 327 -7.49 14.04 -10.78
C VAL A 327 -8.91 13.47 -10.78
N LEU A 328 -9.52 13.27 -9.62
CA LEU A 328 -10.89 12.73 -9.53
C LEU A 328 -11.93 13.60 -10.23
N ALA A 329 -11.72 14.92 -10.28
CA ALA A 329 -12.59 15.87 -10.95
C ALA A 329 -12.22 16.13 -12.43
N SER A 330 -11.16 15.50 -12.95
CA SER A 330 -10.60 15.84 -14.24
C SER A 330 -11.38 15.26 -15.42
N ARG A 331 -11.21 15.85 -16.60
CA ARG A 331 -11.81 15.35 -17.85
C ARG A 331 -11.20 14.01 -18.26
N GLU A 332 -9.92 13.79 -17.97
CA GLU A 332 -9.20 12.54 -18.22
C GLU A 332 -9.80 11.40 -17.40
N PHE A 333 -10.13 11.65 -16.13
CA PHE A 333 -10.78 10.67 -15.28
C PHE A 333 -12.20 10.38 -15.76
N GLN A 334 -12.99 11.42 -16.04
CA GLN A 334 -14.35 11.28 -16.58
C GLN A 334 -14.38 10.50 -17.90
N ALA A 335 -13.48 10.81 -18.84
CA ALA A 335 -13.40 10.09 -20.11
C ALA A 335 -13.07 8.59 -19.92
N PHE A 336 -12.24 8.25 -18.93
CA PHE A 336 -11.99 6.86 -18.59
C PHE A 336 -13.21 6.20 -17.94
N GLU A 337 -13.95 6.91 -17.08
CA GLU A 337 -15.19 6.40 -16.48
C GLU A 337 -16.27 6.10 -17.53
N GLU A 338 -16.45 6.99 -18.50
CA GLU A 338 -17.41 6.84 -19.60
C GLU A 338 -17.10 5.59 -20.43
N LEU A 339 -15.82 5.35 -20.76
CA LEU A 339 -15.38 4.14 -21.47
C LEU A 339 -15.76 2.85 -20.74
N VAL A 340 -15.69 2.84 -19.40
CA VAL A 340 -16.03 1.68 -18.56
C VAL A 340 -17.54 1.51 -18.43
N GLY A 341 -18.28 2.63 -18.42
CA GLY A 341 -19.73 2.69 -18.28
C GLY A 341 -20.50 2.17 -19.51
N VAL A 342 -19.93 2.32 -20.71
CA VAL A 342 -20.43 1.71 -21.97
C VAL A 342 -20.14 0.23 -21.99
#